data_AF-A0A7Y7B8V4-F1
#
_entry.id   AF-A0A7Y7B8V4-F1
#
_cell.length_a   1.000
_cell.length_b   1.000
_cell.length_c   1.000
_cell.angle_alpha   90.00
_cell.angle_beta   90.00
_cell.angle_gamma   90.00
#
_symmetry.space_group_name_H-M   'P 1'
#
loop_
_entity.id
_entity.type
_entity.pdbx_description
1 polymer ?
#
loop_
_entity_poly.entity_id
_entity_poly.type
_entity_poly.pdbx_seq_one_letter_code
_entity_poly.pdbx_strand_id
1 'polypeptide(L)'
;MTHSANGAYQSQGHRRASRAKRWILVVACIAVLGAIAYPVLNYFDVFSDKGESVSFGQSAAGGPAGGGGQAGGNNGAPADSKTQMPTGPQADFKVANTVEDGTKIAVTTYTGKKSGFTGKVWVWAPKQYNDPKYKNSGFPVLVALPGGNGYPMNYWMGTDLKLESSIAQWSQEGKSQPFIVVMPVLNPDNKYYYDGSDIPNQPKMGTWLSEDVPDLVRENFRTLKSRDGWAFMGSSSGGFSGLKAVLQKPDKFKAVIASGPDIVPDSPLWAGHDQEKAANNPELLAQKLIDTKGPEVYLAFQYGTKETSVIPKVDKFIATYGKGPIHTHLQVIQGGEHNAKTYVKGMGDSSMKWISDHMEGPTPSS
;
A
#
# COMPACT_ATOMS: atom_id res chain seq x y z
N MET A 1 24.86 93.42 4.17
CA MET A 1 26.11 92.73 4.54
C MET A 1 25.91 91.25 4.38
N THR A 2 26.94 90.60 3.88
CA THR A 2 27.07 89.24 3.34
C THR A 2 26.93 88.11 4.36
N HIS A 3 26.43 86.95 3.91
CA HIS A 3 26.85 85.55 4.17
C HIS A 3 25.65 84.60 4.00
N SER A 4 25.72 83.38 3.45
CA SER A 4 26.70 82.65 2.65
C SER A 4 25.97 81.39 2.14
N ALA A 5 26.35 80.91 0.96
CA ALA A 5 25.87 79.67 0.36
C ALA A 5 26.35 78.41 1.09
N ASN A 6 25.61 77.29 0.95
CA ASN A 6 26.15 75.94 0.75
C ASN A 6 25.01 74.93 0.49
N GLY A 7 24.62 74.78 -0.79
CA GLY A 7 23.78 73.68 -1.24
C GLY A 7 24.66 72.54 -1.77
N ALA A 8 24.86 71.49 -0.98
CA ALA A 8 25.55 70.28 -1.40
C ALA A 8 24.66 69.47 -2.36
N TYR A 9 25.08 69.36 -3.61
CA TYR A 9 24.49 68.45 -4.61
C TYR A 9 24.82 66.99 -4.23
N GLN A 10 23.96 66.33 -3.45
CA GLN A 10 24.03 64.88 -3.29
C GLN A 10 23.45 64.20 -4.52
N SER A 11 24.32 63.51 -5.27
CA SER A 11 23.96 62.80 -6.50
C SER A 11 22.84 61.77 -6.27
N GLN A 12 21.82 61.79 -7.12
CA GLN A 12 20.68 60.85 -7.08
C GLN A 12 21.10 59.36 -7.19
N GLY A 13 22.32 59.08 -7.67
CA GLY A 13 22.86 57.71 -7.80
C GLY A 13 23.11 56.99 -6.48
N HIS A 14 23.58 57.69 -5.43
CA HIS A 14 23.86 57.06 -4.12
C HIS A 14 22.58 56.68 -3.35
N ARG A 15 21.47 57.40 -3.54
CA ARG A 15 20.18 57.07 -2.90
C ARG A 15 19.49 55.83 -3.50
N ARG A 16 19.66 55.56 -4.81
CA ARG A 16 19.13 54.33 -5.43
C ARG A 16 19.92 53.08 -5.01
N ALA A 17 21.25 53.17 -4.94
CA ALA A 17 22.09 52.06 -4.51
C ALA A 17 21.86 51.66 -3.04
N SER A 18 21.62 52.61 -2.13
CA SER A 18 21.35 52.30 -0.71
C SER A 18 19.97 51.68 -0.49
N ARG A 19 18.96 52.09 -1.26
CA ARG A 19 17.62 51.45 -1.26
C ARG A 19 17.68 50.03 -1.81
N ALA A 20 18.39 49.79 -2.91
CA ALA A 20 18.57 48.45 -3.46
C ALA A 20 19.29 47.51 -2.48
N LYS A 21 20.36 47.97 -1.81
CA LYS A 21 21.06 47.19 -0.77
C LYS A 21 20.16 46.87 0.44
N ARG A 22 19.32 47.81 0.89
CA ARG A 22 18.35 47.56 1.96
C ARG A 22 17.29 46.54 1.56
N TRP A 23 16.78 46.60 0.34
CA TRP A 23 15.82 45.61 -0.17
C TRP A 23 16.43 44.22 -0.31
N ILE A 24 17.67 44.11 -0.79
CA ILE A 24 18.40 42.84 -0.86
C ILE A 24 18.60 42.24 0.55
N LEU A 25 18.96 43.07 1.54
CA LEU A 25 19.11 42.63 2.92
C LEU A 25 17.78 42.15 3.53
N VAL A 26 16.68 42.86 3.28
CA VAL A 26 15.35 42.45 3.77
C VAL A 26 14.91 41.14 3.13
N VAL A 27 15.08 40.97 1.81
CA VAL A 27 14.74 39.72 1.12
C VAL A 27 15.61 38.56 1.59
N ALA A 28 16.92 38.79 1.79
CA ALA A 28 17.83 37.78 2.33
C ALA A 28 17.44 37.39 3.77
N CYS A 29 17.09 38.34 4.63
CA CYS A 29 16.63 38.04 5.98
C CYS A 29 15.30 37.26 5.99
N ILE A 30 14.34 37.61 5.13
CA ILE A 30 13.08 36.86 4.99
C ILE A 30 13.35 35.44 4.49
N ALA A 31 14.24 35.27 3.51
CA ALA A 31 14.60 33.96 2.98
C ALA A 31 15.29 33.08 4.04
N VAL A 32 16.22 33.65 4.83
CA VAL A 32 16.89 32.93 5.92
C VAL A 32 15.92 32.59 7.05
N LEU A 33 15.05 33.51 7.45
CA LEU A 33 14.00 33.23 8.44
C LEU A 33 13.03 32.16 7.95
N GLY A 34 12.63 32.19 6.67
CA GLY A 34 11.83 31.14 6.04
C GLY A 34 12.55 29.78 6.03
N ALA A 35 13.84 29.76 5.70
CA ALA A 35 14.64 28.53 5.67
C ALA A 35 14.88 27.91 7.06
N ILE A 36 14.83 28.69 8.14
CA ILE A 36 14.93 28.20 9.52
C ILE A 36 13.55 27.84 10.08
N ALA A 37 12.53 28.67 9.83
CA ALA A 37 11.18 28.46 10.33
C ALA A 37 10.49 27.28 9.65
N TYR A 38 10.70 27.07 8.34
CA TYR A 38 10.03 26.01 7.60
C TYR A 38 10.37 24.60 8.10
N PRO A 39 11.65 24.22 8.33
CA PRO A 39 11.98 22.93 8.93
C PRO A 39 11.35 22.74 10.32
N VAL A 40 11.29 23.80 11.14
CA VAL A 40 10.69 23.75 12.47
C VAL A 40 9.16 23.58 12.38
N LEU A 41 8.49 24.35 11.53
CA LEU A 41 7.04 24.25 11.29
C LEU A 41 6.66 22.91 10.65
N ASN A 42 7.50 22.39 9.76
CA ASN A 42 7.35 21.06 9.17
C ASN A 42 7.59 19.94 10.21
N TYR A 43 8.57 20.10 11.10
CA TYR A 43 8.80 19.18 12.22
C TYR A 43 7.63 19.14 13.20
N PHE A 44 6.95 20.28 13.42
CA PHE A 44 5.73 20.38 14.24
C PHE A 44 4.44 20.12 13.45
N ASP A 45 4.52 19.65 12.21
CA ASP A 45 3.35 19.25 11.39
C ASP A 45 2.33 20.39 11.16
N VAL A 46 2.76 21.66 11.21
CA VAL A 46 1.88 22.85 11.15
C VAL A 46 1.21 23.03 9.79
N PHE A 47 1.75 22.43 8.73
CA PHE A 47 1.21 22.44 7.36
C PHE A 47 0.74 21.05 6.90
N SER A 48 0.52 20.13 7.84
CA SER A 48 0.09 18.77 7.54
C SER A 48 -1.37 18.72 7.12
N ASP A 49 -1.67 17.99 6.06
CA ASP A 49 -3.03 17.61 5.67
C ASP A 49 -3.51 16.35 6.42
N LYS A 50 -2.72 15.86 7.38
CA LYS A 50 -3.04 14.69 8.17
C LYS A 50 -4.35 14.87 8.93
N GLY A 51 -5.25 13.91 8.77
CA GLY A 51 -6.61 13.96 9.34
C GLY A 51 -7.65 14.58 8.41
N GLU A 52 -7.25 15.22 7.30
CA GLU A 52 -8.19 15.71 6.29
C GLU A 52 -8.91 14.54 5.61
N SER A 53 -10.19 14.75 5.25
CA SER A 53 -10.98 13.76 4.52
C SER A 53 -10.47 13.60 3.09
N VAL A 54 -10.36 12.37 2.62
CA VAL A 54 -9.97 12.03 1.24
C VAL A 54 -10.88 10.95 0.68
N SER A 55 -11.09 10.93 -0.63
CA SER A 55 -11.85 9.88 -1.32
C SER A 55 -11.10 9.38 -2.55
N PHE A 56 -11.21 8.09 -2.82
CA PHE A 56 -10.67 7.43 -4.02
C PHE A 56 -11.78 6.90 -4.94
N GLY A 57 -13.01 6.89 -4.45
CA GLY A 57 -14.22 6.66 -5.24
C GLY A 57 -14.65 7.96 -5.89
N GLN A 58 -15.36 7.86 -7.02
CA GLN A 58 -15.74 9.01 -7.85
C GLN A 58 -16.33 10.15 -6.99
N SER A 59 -15.66 11.30 -6.98
CA SER A 59 -16.35 12.56 -6.72
C SER A 59 -17.46 12.66 -7.77
N ALA A 60 -18.71 12.46 -7.35
CA ALA A 60 -19.80 13.14 -8.05
C ALA A 60 -19.40 14.62 -8.11
N ALA A 61 -19.51 15.19 -9.31
CA ALA A 61 -19.16 16.58 -9.58
C ALA A 61 -19.62 17.53 -8.46
N GLY A 62 -18.75 18.45 -8.04
CA GLY A 62 -19.18 19.62 -7.27
C GLY A 62 -18.19 20.12 -6.23
N GLY A 63 -17.51 21.23 -6.56
CA GLY A 63 -17.21 22.25 -5.55
C GLY A 63 -18.50 22.82 -4.94
N PRO A 64 -18.42 23.66 -3.90
CA PRO A 64 -19.55 23.97 -3.05
C PRO A 64 -20.56 24.87 -3.77
N ALA A 65 -21.76 24.36 -4.02
CA ALA A 65 -22.98 25.15 -4.20
C ALA A 65 -24.20 24.28 -3.89
N GLY A 66 -25.08 24.79 -3.02
CA GLY A 66 -26.25 24.09 -2.53
C GLY A 66 -27.34 23.82 -3.58
N GLY A 67 -28.34 23.06 -3.13
CA GLY A 67 -29.57 22.79 -3.89
C GLY A 67 -29.81 21.30 -4.01
N GLY A 68 -30.83 20.80 -3.31
CA GLY A 68 -31.25 19.41 -3.40
C GLY A 68 -31.73 19.03 -4.80
N GLY A 69 -31.56 17.76 -5.15
CA GLY A 69 -32.08 17.21 -6.39
C GLY A 69 -31.61 15.78 -6.66
N GLN A 70 -32.56 14.86 -6.59
CA GLN A 70 -32.69 13.55 -7.26
C GLN A 70 -31.44 12.83 -7.81
N ALA A 71 -31.33 11.56 -7.41
CA ALA A 71 -30.53 10.53 -8.07
C ALA A 71 -30.74 10.50 -9.59
N GLY A 72 -29.66 10.44 -10.37
CA GLY A 72 -29.73 10.19 -11.80
C GLY A 72 -28.38 10.23 -12.54
N GLY A 73 -28.12 9.17 -13.32
CA GLY A 73 -27.49 9.31 -14.64
C GLY A 73 -26.01 8.96 -14.76
N ASN A 74 -25.72 7.67 -14.99
CA ASN A 74 -24.48 7.21 -15.64
C ASN A 74 -24.40 7.80 -17.06
N ASN A 75 -23.74 8.94 -17.22
CA ASN A 75 -23.31 9.50 -18.52
C ASN A 75 -21.77 9.49 -18.65
N GLY A 76 -21.13 8.42 -18.16
CA GLY A 76 -19.73 8.11 -18.47
C GLY A 76 -19.68 7.00 -19.52
N ALA A 77 -18.70 7.05 -20.43
CA ALA A 77 -18.40 5.92 -21.31
C ALA A 77 -18.34 4.61 -20.48
N PRO A 78 -18.85 3.48 -20.99
CA PRO A 78 -18.89 2.24 -20.23
C PRO A 78 -17.48 1.91 -19.72
N ALA A 79 -17.38 1.56 -18.44
CA ALA A 79 -16.14 1.08 -17.86
C ALA A 79 -15.59 -0.09 -18.70
N ASP A 80 -14.27 -0.25 -18.74
CA ASP A 80 -13.65 -1.42 -19.37
C ASP A 80 -14.30 -2.70 -18.82
N SER A 81 -14.50 -3.71 -19.67
CA SER A 81 -15.20 -4.95 -19.31
C SER A 81 -14.62 -5.64 -18.06
N LYS A 82 -13.31 -5.49 -17.81
CA LYS A 82 -12.57 -6.03 -16.67
C LYS A 82 -12.70 -5.18 -15.40
N THR A 83 -13.13 -3.92 -15.53
CA THR A 83 -13.26 -2.97 -14.43
C THR A 83 -14.49 -3.24 -13.59
N GLN A 84 -14.29 -3.32 -12.28
CA GLN A 84 -15.32 -3.15 -11.27
C GLN A 84 -15.29 -1.70 -10.78
N MET A 85 -16.39 -0.97 -10.98
CA MET A 85 -16.57 0.36 -10.40
C MET A 85 -16.82 0.26 -8.88
N PRO A 86 -16.46 1.30 -8.10
CA PRO A 86 -16.75 1.33 -6.67
C PRO A 86 -18.22 1.04 -6.38
N THR A 87 -18.49 0.08 -5.50
CA THR A 87 -19.87 -0.36 -5.23
C THR A 87 -20.55 0.45 -4.13
N GLY A 88 -19.79 1.22 -3.34
CA GLY A 88 -20.24 1.81 -2.10
C GLY A 88 -20.59 0.77 -1.01
N PRO A 89 -20.78 1.21 0.25
CA PRO A 89 -20.76 2.60 0.71
C PRO A 89 -19.36 3.21 0.73
N GLN A 90 -19.29 4.53 0.65
CA GLN A 90 -18.03 5.26 0.79
C GLN A 90 -17.57 5.22 2.25
N ALA A 91 -16.32 4.81 2.48
CA ALA A 91 -15.69 4.84 3.79
C ALA A 91 -15.17 6.24 4.13
N ASP A 92 -15.13 6.56 5.43
CA ASP A 92 -14.53 7.81 5.93
C ASP A 92 -13.01 7.67 6.01
N PHE A 93 -12.33 7.91 4.89
CA PHE A 93 -10.89 7.91 4.81
C PHE A 93 -10.31 9.25 5.24
N LYS A 94 -9.32 9.21 6.14
CA LYS A 94 -8.53 10.37 6.55
C LYS A 94 -7.09 10.25 6.07
N VAL A 95 -6.47 11.34 5.64
CA VAL A 95 -5.04 11.33 5.31
C VAL A 95 -4.23 10.91 6.54
N ALA A 96 -3.40 9.88 6.37
CA ALA A 96 -2.50 9.37 7.39
C ALA A 96 -1.05 9.81 7.14
N ASN A 97 -0.65 9.87 5.86
CA ASN A 97 0.68 10.24 5.42
C ASN A 97 0.66 10.73 3.96
N THR A 98 1.73 11.43 3.54
CA THR A 98 1.92 11.92 2.17
C THR A 98 3.22 11.35 1.60
N VAL A 99 3.14 10.71 0.43
CA VAL A 99 4.28 10.17 -0.30
C VAL A 99 5.04 11.31 -0.99
N GLU A 100 6.35 11.13 -1.25
CA GLU A 100 7.23 12.14 -1.86
C GLU A 100 6.67 12.75 -3.16
N ASP A 101 5.87 11.98 -3.91
CA ASP A 101 5.27 12.40 -5.17
C ASP A 101 3.95 13.17 -5.02
N GLY A 102 3.49 13.39 -3.78
CA GLY A 102 2.27 14.11 -3.41
C GLY A 102 1.02 13.25 -3.26
N THR A 103 1.08 11.95 -3.59
CA THR A 103 -0.04 11.02 -3.36
C THR A 103 -0.24 10.75 -1.87
N LYS A 104 -1.46 10.37 -1.50
CA LYS A 104 -1.89 10.26 -0.09
C LYS A 104 -2.03 8.81 0.32
N ILE A 105 -1.47 8.48 1.48
CA ILE A 105 -1.83 7.28 2.23
C ILE A 105 -2.97 7.69 3.15
N ALA A 106 -4.12 7.04 3.03
CA ALA A 106 -5.29 7.31 3.85
C ALA A 106 -5.59 6.15 4.80
N VAL A 107 -6.32 6.40 5.87
CA VAL A 107 -6.74 5.39 6.85
C VAL A 107 -8.23 5.51 7.13
N THR A 108 -8.86 4.36 7.35
CA THR A 108 -10.21 4.29 7.94
C THR A 108 -10.27 3.19 8.99
N THR A 109 -11.28 3.24 9.86
CA THR A 109 -11.64 2.13 10.74
C THR A 109 -12.85 1.45 10.14
N TYR A 110 -12.70 0.18 9.76
CA TYR A 110 -13.73 -0.58 9.05
C TYR A 110 -14.23 -1.74 9.89
N THR A 111 -15.55 -1.94 9.89
CA THR A 111 -16.20 -3.10 10.52
C THR A 111 -16.56 -4.10 9.43
N GLY A 112 -15.86 -5.23 9.43
CA GLY A 112 -16.08 -6.33 8.51
C GLY A 112 -17.43 -7.00 8.74
N LYS A 113 -18.28 -7.02 7.72
CA LYS A 113 -19.62 -7.63 7.80
C LYS A 113 -19.55 -9.15 7.97
N LYS A 114 -18.49 -9.80 7.43
CA LYS A 114 -18.34 -11.26 7.44
C LYS A 114 -17.54 -11.76 8.66
N SER A 115 -16.44 -11.08 9.00
CA SER A 115 -15.64 -11.43 10.19
C SER A 115 -16.29 -10.94 11.49
N GLY A 116 -17.06 -9.85 11.45
CA GLY A 116 -17.51 -9.12 12.63
C GLY A 116 -16.41 -8.32 13.32
N PHE A 117 -15.19 -8.29 12.77
CA PHE A 117 -14.04 -7.59 13.34
C PHE A 117 -14.02 -6.12 12.90
N THR A 118 -13.61 -5.24 13.81
CA THR A 118 -13.38 -3.82 13.54
C THR A 118 -11.89 -3.51 13.62
N GLY A 119 -11.31 -3.07 12.51
CA GLY A 119 -9.88 -2.83 12.39
C GLY A 119 -9.55 -1.63 11.52
N LYS A 120 -8.33 -1.11 11.66
CA LYS A 120 -7.82 -0.05 10.77
C LYS A 120 -7.34 -0.64 9.45
N VAL A 121 -7.60 0.10 8.37
CA VAL A 121 -7.10 -0.20 7.03
C VAL A 121 -6.51 1.06 6.44
N TRP A 122 -5.23 1.01 6.07
CA TRP A 122 -4.58 2.04 5.28
C TRP A 122 -4.67 1.70 3.80
N VAL A 123 -4.76 2.73 2.97
CA VAL A 123 -4.87 2.58 1.51
C VAL A 123 -4.03 3.65 0.82
N TRP A 124 -3.49 3.29 -0.34
CA TRP A 124 -2.79 4.19 -1.24
C TRP A 124 -3.12 3.83 -2.68
N ALA A 125 -3.26 4.85 -3.53
CA ALA A 125 -3.44 4.68 -4.97
C ALA A 125 -2.33 5.41 -5.73
N PRO A 126 -1.79 4.80 -6.80
CA PRO A 126 -0.73 5.39 -7.61
C PRO A 126 -1.28 6.55 -8.45
N LYS A 127 -0.42 7.47 -8.91
CA LYS A 127 -0.84 8.61 -9.75
C LYS A 127 -1.65 8.21 -10.97
N GLN A 128 -1.32 7.06 -11.57
CA GLN A 128 -2.02 6.45 -12.70
C GLN A 128 -3.52 6.29 -12.43
N TYR A 129 -3.93 6.09 -11.16
CA TYR A 129 -5.34 5.96 -10.79
C TYR A 129 -6.18 7.20 -11.16
N ASN A 130 -5.58 8.39 -11.12
CA ASN A 130 -6.23 9.66 -11.47
C ASN A 130 -5.85 10.18 -12.86
N ASP A 131 -5.03 9.45 -13.61
CA ASP A 131 -4.69 9.82 -14.98
C ASP A 131 -5.93 9.67 -15.88
N PRO A 132 -6.34 10.71 -16.64
CA PRO A 132 -7.45 10.63 -17.59
C PRO A 132 -7.35 9.45 -18.56
N LYS A 133 -6.14 8.99 -18.87
CA LYS A 133 -5.87 7.79 -19.67
C LYS A 133 -6.50 6.54 -19.06
N TYR A 134 -6.58 6.41 -17.74
CA TYR A 134 -7.10 5.23 -17.05
C TYR A 134 -8.44 5.48 -16.32
N LYS A 135 -9.17 6.54 -16.70
CA LYS A 135 -10.42 6.96 -16.03
C LYS A 135 -11.50 5.87 -15.96
N ASN A 136 -11.50 4.92 -16.90
CA ASN A 136 -12.47 3.83 -17.02
C ASN A 136 -11.90 2.46 -16.62
N SER A 137 -10.71 2.44 -16.04
CA SER A 137 -9.91 1.23 -15.85
C SER A 137 -9.88 0.82 -14.37
N GLY A 138 -10.03 -0.47 -14.14
CA GLY A 138 -9.78 -1.11 -12.86
C GLY A 138 -8.28 -1.25 -12.62
N PHE A 139 -7.86 -1.09 -11.38
CA PHE A 139 -6.47 -1.26 -10.98
C PHE A 139 -6.29 -2.57 -10.23
N PRO A 140 -5.12 -3.23 -10.37
CA PRO A 140 -4.79 -4.36 -9.54
C PRO A 140 -4.57 -3.91 -8.10
N VAL A 141 -4.77 -4.82 -7.15
CA VAL A 141 -4.69 -4.60 -5.72
C VAL A 141 -3.57 -5.45 -5.13
N LEU A 142 -2.72 -4.82 -4.32
CA LEU A 142 -1.68 -5.46 -3.54
C LEU A 142 -1.98 -5.28 -2.05
N VAL A 143 -2.39 -6.35 -1.39
CA VAL A 143 -2.63 -6.34 0.06
C VAL A 143 -1.31 -6.54 0.79
N ALA A 144 -0.82 -5.49 1.44
CA ALA A 144 0.48 -5.43 2.11
C ALA A 144 0.37 -5.73 3.61
N LEU A 145 0.86 -6.90 4.01
CA LEU A 145 0.76 -7.42 5.37
C LEU A 145 2.09 -7.23 6.15
N PRO A 146 2.04 -6.65 7.36
CA PRO A 146 3.22 -6.48 8.20
C PRO A 146 3.64 -7.82 8.81
N GLY A 147 4.78 -7.84 9.49
CA GLY A 147 5.20 -8.95 10.35
C GLY A 147 4.45 -8.97 11.69
N GLY A 148 5.02 -9.65 12.68
CA GLY A 148 4.36 -9.94 13.95
C GLY A 148 3.76 -8.73 14.69
N ASN A 149 4.37 -7.55 14.55
CA ASN A 149 3.89 -6.28 15.12
C ASN A 149 2.70 -5.67 14.36
N GLY A 150 1.86 -6.47 13.71
CA GLY A 150 0.80 -6.02 12.80
C GLY A 150 -0.42 -5.37 13.43
N TYR A 151 -0.30 -4.88 14.67
CA TYR A 151 -1.32 -4.15 15.42
C TYR A 151 -0.65 -3.17 16.41
N PRO A 152 -1.21 -1.97 16.67
CA PRO A 152 -2.41 -1.39 16.07
C PRO A 152 -2.15 -0.71 14.72
N MET A 153 -0.90 -0.66 14.27
CA MET A 153 -0.49 -0.03 13.02
C MET A 153 0.09 -1.07 12.06
N ASN A 154 -0.19 -0.89 10.78
CA ASN A 154 0.53 -1.60 9.72
C ASN A 154 1.74 -0.76 9.33
N TYR A 155 2.96 -1.20 9.61
CA TYR A 155 4.16 -0.39 9.40
C TYR A 155 4.42 -0.04 7.91
N TRP A 156 3.77 -0.73 6.97
CA TRP A 156 3.88 -0.41 5.54
C TRP A 156 3.30 0.96 5.19
N MET A 157 2.41 1.52 6.04
CA MET A 157 1.87 2.88 5.87
C MET A 157 2.90 3.99 6.13
N GLY A 158 4.05 3.64 6.69
CA GLY A 158 5.17 4.55 6.90
C GLY A 158 5.92 4.83 5.61
N THR A 159 6.31 6.09 5.39
CA THR A 159 7.07 6.51 4.20
C THR A 159 8.57 6.25 4.30
N ASP A 160 9.06 5.82 5.47
CA ASP A 160 10.47 5.50 5.75
C ASP A 160 10.96 4.24 5.04
N LEU A 161 10.08 3.24 4.90
CA LEU A 161 10.36 2.02 4.13
C LEU A 161 10.24 2.21 2.61
N LYS A 162 9.62 3.32 2.18
CA LYS A 162 9.44 3.72 0.78
C LYS A 162 8.71 2.69 -0.08
N LEU A 163 7.77 1.91 0.46
CA LEU A 163 7.05 0.91 -0.32
C LEU A 163 6.26 1.55 -1.49
N GLU A 164 5.42 2.53 -1.18
CA GLU A 164 4.56 3.23 -2.14
C GLU A 164 5.40 4.01 -3.17
N SER A 165 6.42 4.74 -2.71
CA SER A 165 7.37 5.44 -3.60
C SER A 165 8.05 4.46 -4.56
N SER A 166 8.45 3.28 -4.06
CA SER A 166 9.10 2.26 -4.88
C SER A 166 8.15 1.66 -5.90
N ILE A 167 6.90 1.35 -5.52
CA ILE A 167 5.87 0.87 -6.45
C ILE A 167 5.57 1.92 -7.53
N ALA A 168 5.44 3.20 -7.14
CA ALA A 168 5.24 4.30 -8.08
C ALA A 168 6.40 4.40 -9.09
N GLN A 169 7.64 4.33 -8.62
CA GLN A 169 8.84 4.34 -9.45
C GLN A 169 8.90 3.10 -10.37
N TRP A 170 8.78 1.90 -9.81
CA TRP A 170 8.83 0.65 -10.57
C TRP A 170 7.72 0.56 -11.61
N SER A 171 6.56 1.16 -11.36
CA SER A 171 5.49 1.22 -12.37
C SER A 171 5.86 2.10 -13.55
N GLN A 172 6.53 3.23 -13.34
CA GLN A 172 7.06 4.06 -14.43
C GLN A 172 8.17 3.33 -15.21
N GLU A 173 8.96 2.51 -14.52
CA GLU A 173 10.02 1.69 -15.12
C GLU A 173 9.51 0.42 -15.83
N GLY A 174 8.19 0.13 -15.79
CA GLY A 174 7.62 -1.10 -16.33
C GLY A 174 7.99 -2.37 -15.55
N LYS A 175 8.47 -2.22 -14.31
CA LYS A 175 8.79 -3.30 -13.36
C LYS A 175 7.67 -3.60 -12.38
N SER A 176 6.62 -2.78 -12.34
CA SER A 176 5.46 -2.99 -11.48
C SER A 176 4.16 -2.66 -12.21
N GLN A 177 3.10 -3.43 -11.97
CA GLN A 177 1.76 -2.88 -12.21
C GLN A 177 1.52 -1.68 -11.27
N PRO A 178 0.68 -0.71 -11.67
CA PRO A 178 0.29 0.38 -10.78
C PRO A 178 -0.73 -0.14 -9.74
N PHE A 179 -0.27 -0.78 -8.67
CA PHE A 179 -1.16 -1.35 -7.66
C PHE A 179 -1.84 -0.30 -6.79
N ILE A 180 -3.13 -0.48 -6.50
CA ILE A 180 -3.72 0.02 -5.25
C ILE A 180 -3.09 -0.79 -4.11
N VAL A 181 -2.46 -0.12 -3.15
CA VAL A 181 -1.83 -0.77 -2.00
C VAL A 181 -2.78 -0.68 -0.81
N VAL A 182 -3.06 -1.82 -0.18
CA VAL A 182 -4.02 -1.93 0.91
C VAL A 182 -3.34 -2.57 2.11
N MET A 183 -3.36 -1.90 3.23
CA MET A 183 -2.53 -2.19 4.39
C MET A 183 -3.44 -2.34 5.62
N PRO A 184 -4.11 -3.48 5.80
CA PRO A 184 -4.92 -3.73 6.99
C PRO A 184 -4.04 -4.03 8.20
N VAL A 185 -4.58 -3.87 9.41
CA VAL A 185 -4.02 -4.57 10.58
C VAL A 185 -4.03 -6.08 10.34
N LEU A 186 -2.97 -6.76 10.78
CA LEU A 186 -2.82 -8.22 10.61
C LEU A 186 -3.51 -9.00 11.72
N ASN A 187 -3.42 -8.49 12.94
CA ASN A 187 -3.89 -9.14 14.17
C ASN A 187 -4.92 -8.24 14.87
N PRO A 188 -5.81 -8.81 15.70
CA PRO A 188 -6.79 -8.05 16.48
C PRO A 188 -6.15 -7.38 17.71
N ASP A 189 -4.98 -7.85 18.13
CA ASP A 189 -4.20 -7.33 19.25
C ASP A 189 -2.69 -7.48 19.00
N ASN A 190 -1.88 -7.10 19.99
CA ASN A 190 -0.42 -7.23 19.97
C ASN A 190 0.10 -8.38 20.86
N LYS A 191 -0.78 -9.31 21.28
CA LYS A 191 -0.45 -10.38 22.22
C LYS A 191 -0.06 -11.67 21.49
N TYR A 192 -0.80 -12.02 20.44
CA TYR A 192 -0.60 -13.26 19.70
C TYR A 192 -0.55 -13.03 18.19
N TYR A 193 0.07 -13.97 17.47
CA TYR A 193 -0.14 -14.12 16.03
C TYR A 193 -1.38 -14.96 15.80
N TYR A 194 -2.21 -14.59 14.84
CA TYR A 194 -3.45 -15.28 14.52
C TYR A 194 -3.35 -16.08 13.21
N ASP A 195 -2.15 -16.17 12.63
CA ASP A 195 -1.85 -16.89 11.39
C ASP A 195 -2.75 -16.46 10.22
N GLY A 196 -3.27 -15.23 10.27
CA GLY A 196 -4.30 -14.74 9.36
C GLY A 196 -5.48 -15.69 9.24
N SER A 197 -5.91 -16.33 10.35
CA SER A 197 -6.84 -17.47 10.37
C SER A 197 -8.09 -17.18 11.20
N ASP A 198 -9.15 -17.94 10.91
CA ASP A 198 -10.35 -18.01 11.74
C ASP A 198 -10.16 -19.13 12.77
N ILE A 199 -9.28 -18.90 13.75
CA ILE A 199 -9.03 -19.85 14.83
C ILE A 199 -10.30 -19.94 15.69
N PRO A 200 -10.77 -21.15 16.08
CA PRO A 200 -11.97 -21.26 16.90
C PRO A 200 -11.90 -20.42 18.19
N ASN A 201 -13.00 -19.76 18.53
CA ASN A 201 -13.14 -18.85 19.68
C ASN A 201 -12.24 -17.59 19.64
N GLN A 202 -11.67 -17.26 18.48
CA GLN A 202 -10.86 -16.05 18.26
C GLN A 202 -11.50 -15.11 17.22
N PRO A 203 -11.07 -13.85 17.12
CA PRO A 203 -11.42 -12.99 16.00
C PRO A 203 -11.10 -13.64 14.65
N LYS A 204 -12.00 -13.48 13.68
CA LYS A 204 -11.93 -14.13 12.36
C LYS A 204 -10.97 -13.40 11.41
N MET A 205 -9.67 -13.54 11.68
CA MET A 205 -8.65 -12.80 10.92
C MET A 205 -8.45 -13.33 9.50
N GLY A 206 -8.77 -14.60 9.23
CA GLY A 206 -8.77 -15.12 7.86
C GLY A 206 -9.85 -14.47 7.03
N THR A 207 -11.09 -14.46 7.54
CA THR A 207 -12.21 -13.78 6.89
C THR A 207 -11.98 -12.27 6.75
N TRP A 208 -11.41 -11.62 7.77
CA TRP A 208 -11.06 -10.19 7.70
C TRP A 208 -10.15 -9.89 6.50
N LEU A 209 -9.05 -10.63 6.36
CA LEU A 209 -8.05 -10.39 5.31
C LEU A 209 -8.51 -10.84 3.93
N SER A 210 -9.23 -11.95 3.82
CA SER A 210 -9.60 -12.55 2.52
C SER A 210 -10.97 -12.13 2.00
N GLU A 211 -11.80 -11.48 2.82
CA GLU A 211 -13.16 -11.09 2.44
C GLU A 211 -13.45 -9.61 2.74
N ASP A 212 -13.37 -9.20 4.01
CA ASP A 212 -13.83 -7.87 4.42
C ASP A 212 -12.93 -6.74 3.90
N VAL A 213 -11.61 -6.93 3.95
CA VAL A 213 -10.65 -5.96 3.38
C VAL A 213 -10.82 -5.84 1.85
N PRO A 214 -10.88 -6.94 1.07
CA PRO A 214 -11.24 -6.86 -0.35
C PRO A 214 -12.59 -6.18 -0.62
N ASP A 215 -13.60 -6.42 0.23
CA ASP A 215 -14.90 -5.78 0.08
C ASP A 215 -14.79 -4.27 0.30
N LEU A 216 -14.13 -3.78 1.37
CA LEU A 216 -13.86 -2.35 1.57
C LEU A 216 -13.20 -1.71 0.33
N VAL A 217 -12.25 -2.40 -0.29
CA VAL A 217 -11.54 -1.90 -1.46
C VAL A 217 -12.47 -1.83 -2.67
N ARG A 218 -13.28 -2.86 -2.93
CA ARG A 218 -14.29 -2.84 -4.01
C ARG A 218 -15.38 -1.80 -3.77
N GLU A 219 -15.72 -1.51 -2.51
CA GLU A 219 -16.69 -0.48 -2.13
C GLU A 219 -16.16 0.93 -2.49
N ASN A 220 -14.84 1.14 -2.52
CA ASN A 220 -14.23 2.47 -2.57
C ASN A 220 -13.29 2.74 -3.76
N PHE A 221 -12.88 1.73 -4.52
CA PHE A 221 -11.90 1.85 -5.61
C PHE A 221 -12.36 1.19 -6.92
N ARG A 222 -11.89 1.72 -8.06
CA ARG A 222 -11.93 1.02 -9.35
C ARG A 222 -10.93 -0.12 -9.32
N THR A 223 -11.41 -1.35 -9.23
CA THR A 223 -10.57 -2.56 -9.16
C THR A 223 -10.76 -3.43 -10.39
N LEU A 224 -9.85 -4.36 -10.61
CA LEU A 224 -10.09 -5.46 -11.56
C LEU A 224 -11.03 -6.49 -10.93
N LYS A 225 -12.01 -6.95 -11.71
CA LYS A 225 -13.02 -7.96 -11.30
C LYS A 225 -12.40 -9.31 -10.99
N SER A 226 -11.47 -9.74 -11.84
CA SER A 226 -10.85 -11.05 -11.79
C SER A 226 -9.84 -11.15 -10.66
N ARG A 227 -9.66 -12.34 -10.08
CA ARG A 227 -8.55 -12.70 -9.18
C ARG A 227 -7.17 -12.33 -9.75
N ASP A 228 -7.07 -12.21 -11.06
CA ASP A 228 -5.84 -11.88 -11.77
C ASP A 228 -5.34 -10.45 -11.51
N GLY A 229 -6.20 -9.61 -10.91
CA GLY A 229 -5.83 -8.31 -10.37
C GLY A 229 -5.65 -8.27 -8.87
N TRP A 230 -5.62 -9.40 -8.15
CA TRP A 230 -5.52 -9.43 -6.68
C TRP A 230 -4.33 -10.26 -6.20
N ALA A 231 -3.44 -9.61 -5.45
CA ALA A 231 -2.27 -10.23 -4.87
C ALA A 231 -2.02 -9.78 -3.43
N PHE A 232 -1.21 -10.57 -2.73
CA PHE A 232 -0.67 -10.24 -1.42
C PHE A 232 0.82 -9.88 -1.52
N MET A 233 1.29 -9.13 -0.55
CA MET A 233 2.69 -9.18 -0.13
C MET A 233 2.76 -9.17 1.38
N GLY A 234 3.85 -9.67 1.94
CA GLY A 234 4.05 -9.54 3.38
C GLY A 234 5.42 -9.97 3.84
N SER A 235 5.75 -9.60 5.08
CA SER A 235 6.94 -10.06 5.78
C SER A 235 6.59 -11.04 6.88
N SER A 236 7.42 -12.05 7.17
CA SER A 236 7.29 -12.88 8.37
C SER A 236 5.87 -13.46 8.49
N SER A 237 5.16 -13.21 9.61
CA SER A 237 3.75 -13.59 9.81
C SER A 237 2.80 -13.09 8.70
N GLY A 238 3.05 -11.91 8.13
CA GLY A 238 2.29 -11.40 6.98
C GLY A 238 2.62 -12.14 5.69
N GLY A 239 3.88 -12.55 5.51
CA GLY A 239 4.30 -13.41 4.40
C GLY A 239 3.61 -14.78 4.47
N PHE A 240 3.56 -15.38 5.65
CA PHE A 240 2.80 -16.60 5.91
C PHE A 240 1.30 -16.41 5.62
N SER A 241 0.69 -15.34 6.15
CA SER A 241 -0.75 -15.08 5.98
C SER A 241 -1.14 -14.87 4.53
N GLY A 242 -0.33 -14.14 3.75
CA GLY A 242 -0.53 -13.95 2.32
C GLY A 242 -0.33 -15.24 1.52
N LEU A 243 0.72 -16.02 1.82
CA LEU A 243 0.98 -17.32 1.21
C LEU A 243 -0.20 -18.26 1.41
N LYS A 244 -0.66 -18.37 2.65
CA LYS A 244 -1.82 -19.17 3.01
C LYS A 244 -3.08 -18.69 2.30
N ALA A 245 -3.35 -17.37 2.27
CA ALA A 245 -4.54 -16.82 1.62
C ALA A 245 -4.62 -17.17 0.13
N VAL A 246 -3.50 -17.07 -0.61
CA VAL A 246 -3.45 -17.46 -2.04
C VAL A 246 -3.70 -18.95 -2.23
N LEU A 247 -3.09 -19.81 -1.41
CA LEU A 247 -3.27 -21.27 -1.50
C LEU A 247 -4.67 -21.72 -1.04
N GLN A 248 -5.27 -21.03 -0.07
CA GLN A 248 -6.58 -21.36 0.49
C GLN A 248 -7.74 -20.83 -0.36
N LYS A 249 -7.53 -19.68 -1.03
CA LYS A 249 -8.52 -19.00 -1.89
C LYS A 249 -7.94 -18.71 -3.28
N PRO A 250 -7.47 -19.76 -4.01
CA PRO A 250 -6.84 -19.59 -5.31
C PRO A 250 -7.84 -19.09 -6.36
N ASP A 251 -9.14 -19.10 -6.10
CA ASP A 251 -10.21 -18.51 -6.90
C ASP A 251 -10.34 -16.98 -6.74
N LYS A 252 -9.78 -16.41 -5.66
CA LYS A 252 -9.88 -14.97 -5.34
C LYS A 252 -8.57 -14.22 -5.48
N PHE A 253 -7.44 -14.89 -5.26
CA PHE A 253 -6.12 -14.28 -5.31
C PHE A 253 -5.20 -15.07 -6.23
N LYS A 254 -4.41 -14.35 -7.02
CA LYS A 254 -3.50 -14.96 -7.99
C LYS A 254 -2.09 -15.14 -7.47
N ALA A 255 -1.60 -14.19 -6.69
CA ALA A 255 -0.18 -14.09 -6.45
C ALA A 255 0.18 -13.56 -5.06
N VAL A 256 1.39 -13.87 -4.60
CA VAL A 256 1.95 -13.36 -3.35
C VAL A 256 3.44 -13.08 -3.46
N ILE A 257 3.91 -12.00 -2.83
CA ILE A 257 5.32 -11.81 -2.43
C ILE A 257 5.45 -12.18 -0.95
N ALA A 258 5.93 -13.39 -0.67
CA ALA A 258 6.11 -13.91 0.67
C ALA A 258 7.56 -13.71 1.13
N SER A 259 7.79 -12.71 1.98
CA SER A 259 9.12 -12.28 2.43
C SER A 259 9.43 -12.85 3.81
N GLY A 260 10.50 -13.64 3.92
CA GLY A 260 10.85 -14.36 5.14
C GLY A 260 9.70 -15.12 5.81
N PRO A 261 8.83 -15.85 5.08
CA PRO A 261 7.65 -16.45 5.67
C PRO A 261 8.00 -17.73 6.44
N ASP A 262 7.17 -18.07 7.43
CA ASP A 262 7.00 -19.47 7.82
C ASP A 262 6.18 -20.23 6.75
N ILE A 263 6.25 -21.56 6.77
CA ILE A 263 5.55 -22.44 5.81
C ILE A 263 4.55 -23.39 6.48
N VAL A 264 4.40 -23.30 7.80
CA VAL A 264 3.40 -24.00 8.61
C VAL A 264 2.85 -23.06 9.69
N PRO A 265 1.59 -23.22 10.12
CA PRO A 265 1.01 -22.43 11.20
C PRO A 265 1.70 -22.73 12.54
N ASP A 266 2.00 -21.69 13.30
CA ASP A 266 2.75 -21.77 14.54
C ASP A 266 2.14 -20.97 15.70
N SER A 267 0.98 -20.32 15.49
CA SER A 267 0.28 -19.64 16.57
C SER A 267 0.01 -20.58 17.76
N PRO A 268 0.26 -20.14 19.01
CA PRO A 268 -0.10 -20.92 20.19
C PRO A 268 -1.61 -21.07 20.36
N LEU A 269 -2.42 -20.24 19.68
CA LEU A 269 -3.88 -20.29 19.71
C LEU A 269 -4.46 -21.54 19.04
N TRP A 270 -3.65 -22.28 18.29
CA TRP A 270 -4.05 -23.56 17.70
C TRP A 270 -4.12 -24.72 18.70
N ALA A 271 -3.70 -24.54 19.94
CA ALA A 271 -3.75 -25.61 20.94
C ALA A 271 -5.18 -26.17 21.07
N GLY A 272 -5.36 -27.46 20.74
CA GLY A 272 -6.67 -28.13 20.74
C GLY A 272 -7.48 -27.99 19.44
N HIS A 273 -6.91 -27.40 18.38
CA HIS A 273 -7.55 -27.13 17.09
C HIS A 273 -6.72 -27.70 15.91
N ASP A 274 -6.21 -28.93 16.05
CA ASP A 274 -5.28 -29.52 15.08
C ASP A 274 -5.89 -29.69 13.68
N GLN A 275 -7.19 -29.98 13.59
CA GLN A 275 -7.88 -30.12 12.31
C GLN A 275 -7.99 -28.78 11.58
N GLU A 276 -8.39 -27.72 12.28
CA GLU A 276 -8.48 -26.37 11.75
C GLU A 276 -7.09 -25.82 11.41
N LYS A 277 -6.08 -26.12 12.24
CA LYS A 277 -4.68 -25.81 11.98
C LYS A 277 -4.20 -26.47 10.67
N ALA A 278 -4.49 -27.75 10.48
CA ALA A 278 -4.16 -28.46 9.24
C ALA A 278 -4.85 -27.85 8.01
N ALA A 279 -6.11 -27.42 8.13
CA ALA A 279 -6.83 -26.71 7.06
C ALA A 279 -6.27 -25.31 6.74
N ASN A 280 -5.37 -24.79 7.59
CA ASN A 280 -4.66 -23.52 7.42
C ASN A 280 -3.15 -23.72 7.15
N ASN A 281 -2.70 -24.96 6.89
CA ASN A 281 -1.29 -25.25 6.63
C ASN A 281 -0.94 -25.07 5.13
N PRO A 282 -0.03 -24.15 4.75
CA PRO A 282 0.40 -23.97 3.37
C PRO A 282 0.90 -25.24 2.67
N GLU A 283 1.62 -26.14 3.36
CA GLU A 283 2.08 -27.41 2.77
C GLU A 283 0.89 -28.29 2.36
N LEU A 284 -0.14 -28.39 3.21
CA LEU A 284 -1.34 -29.20 2.93
C LEU A 284 -2.24 -28.54 1.89
N LEU A 285 -2.36 -27.22 1.91
CA LEU A 285 -3.11 -26.45 0.92
C LEU A 285 -2.45 -26.55 -0.47
N ALA A 286 -1.12 -26.46 -0.53
CA ALA A 286 -0.36 -26.62 -1.76
C ALA A 286 -0.51 -28.04 -2.33
N GLN A 287 -0.38 -29.07 -1.49
CA GLN A 287 -0.61 -30.46 -1.93
C GLN A 287 -2.03 -30.63 -2.47
N LYS A 288 -3.04 -30.12 -1.76
CA LYS A 288 -4.43 -30.16 -2.23
C LYS A 288 -4.61 -29.47 -3.58
N LEU A 289 -3.99 -28.31 -3.79
CA LEU A 289 -4.09 -27.57 -5.04
C LEU A 289 -3.48 -28.34 -6.23
N ILE A 290 -2.35 -29.01 -6.00
CA ILE A 290 -1.71 -29.90 -6.96
C ILE A 290 -2.62 -31.08 -7.30
N ASP A 291 -3.14 -31.77 -6.28
CA ASP A 291 -3.97 -32.95 -6.45
C ASP A 291 -5.28 -32.65 -7.20
N THR A 292 -5.87 -31.49 -6.94
CA THR A 292 -7.11 -31.04 -7.61
C THR A 292 -6.88 -30.36 -8.95
N LYS A 293 -5.63 -30.09 -9.34
CA LYS A 293 -5.28 -29.29 -10.52
C LYS A 293 -6.04 -27.95 -10.55
N GLY A 294 -6.05 -27.25 -9.41
CA GLY A 294 -6.76 -25.98 -9.29
C GLY A 294 -6.12 -24.85 -10.11
N PRO A 295 -6.61 -23.61 -9.95
CA PRO A 295 -6.11 -22.46 -10.70
C PRO A 295 -4.62 -22.20 -10.47
N GLU A 296 -3.94 -21.73 -11.51
CA GLU A 296 -2.54 -21.31 -11.44
C GLU A 296 -2.33 -20.19 -10.42
N VAL A 297 -1.37 -20.37 -9.51
CA VAL A 297 -0.96 -19.39 -8.49
C VAL A 297 0.53 -19.08 -8.58
N TYR A 298 0.90 -17.85 -8.23
CA TYR A 298 2.25 -17.32 -8.41
C TYR A 298 2.83 -16.88 -7.06
N LEU A 299 3.79 -17.64 -6.55
CA LEU A 299 4.36 -17.46 -5.22
C LEU A 299 5.82 -16.96 -5.34
N ALA A 300 6.03 -15.66 -5.21
CA ALA A 300 7.36 -15.08 -5.13
C ALA A 300 7.84 -15.12 -3.68
N PHE A 301 8.83 -15.97 -3.40
CA PHE A 301 9.52 -16.02 -2.14
C PHE A 301 10.72 -15.08 -2.14
N GLN A 302 11.05 -14.52 -0.98
CA GLN A 302 12.32 -13.86 -0.77
C GLN A 302 12.83 -14.02 0.65
N TYR A 303 14.14 -14.16 0.81
CA TYR A 303 14.81 -14.18 2.09
C TYR A 303 16.19 -13.54 1.98
N GLY A 304 16.69 -12.99 3.08
CA GLY A 304 18.05 -12.56 3.25
C GLY A 304 18.99 -13.72 3.56
N THR A 305 20.25 -13.63 3.13
CA THR A 305 21.25 -14.68 3.38
C THR A 305 21.61 -14.85 4.87
N LYS A 306 21.20 -13.92 5.75
CA LYS A 306 21.38 -14.04 7.20
C LYS A 306 20.19 -14.71 7.90
N GLU A 307 19.13 -15.11 7.18
CA GLU A 307 17.92 -15.71 7.74
C GLU A 307 18.01 -17.24 7.81
N THR A 308 18.94 -17.76 8.59
CA THR A 308 19.27 -19.20 8.62
C THR A 308 18.10 -20.11 9.01
N SER A 309 17.09 -19.60 9.72
CA SER A 309 15.88 -20.36 10.09
C SER A 309 14.81 -20.38 8.99
N VAL A 310 14.82 -19.42 8.07
CA VAL A 310 13.83 -19.26 6.99
C VAL A 310 14.26 -20.03 5.74
N ILE A 311 15.55 -19.92 5.37
CA ILE A 311 16.12 -20.53 4.17
C ILE A 311 15.68 -21.99 3.97
N PRO A 312 15.91 -22.91 4.92
CA PRO A 312 15.56 -24.32 4.71
C PRO A 312 14.06 -24.56 4.57
N LYS A 313 13.22 -23.72 5.19
CA LYS A 313 11.76 -23.82 5.11
C LYS A 313 11.26 -23.46 3.72
N VAL A 314 11.72 -22.31 3.20
CA VAL A 314 11.35 -21.81 1.87
C VAL A 314 11.89 -22.74 0.78
N ASP A 315 13.16 -23.14 0.86
CA ASP A 315 13.78 -24.02 -0.14
C ASP A 315 13.06 -25.38 -0.21
N LYS A 316 12.72 -25.96 0.95
CA LYS A 316 11.93 -27.20 1.02
C LYS A 316 10.55 -27.02 0.38
N PHE A 317 9.85 -25.93 0.69
CA PHE A 317 8.52 -25.68 0.14
C PHE A 317 8.56 -25.59 -1.39
N ILE A 318 9.49 -24.80 -1.94
CA ILE A 318 9.68 -24.64 -3.39
C ILE A 318 9.99 -25.99 -4.04
N ALA A 319 10.97 -26.74 -3.51
CA ALA A 319 11.37 -28.02 -4.08
C ALA A 319 10.23 -29.06 -4.06
N THR A 320 9.35 -29.02 -3.06
CA THR A 320 8.28 -30.00 -2.89
C THR A 320 7.02 -29.64 -3.67
N TYR A 321 6.64 -28.36 -3.65
CA TYR A 321 5.34 -27.87 -4.09
C TYR A 321 5.37 -26.93 -5.30
N GLY A 322 6.53 -26.47 -5.77
CA GLY A 322 6.67 -25.63 -6.97
C GLY A 322 6.46 -26.40 -8.27
N LYS A 323 5.30 -27.05 -8.42
CA LYS A 323 4.94 -27.92 -9.53
C LYS A 323 3.42 -27.88 -9.80
N GLY A 324 3.02 -28.36 -10.97
CA GLY A 324 1.61 -28.30 -11.36
C GLY A 324 1.13 -26.85 -11.38
N PRO A 325 0.01 -26.51 -10.71
CA PRO A 325 -0.56 -25.16 -10.73
C PRO A 325 0.17 -24.12 -9.86
N ILE A 326 1.29 -24.50 -9.23
CA ILE A 326 2.03 -23.64 -8.31
C ILE A 326 3.34 -23.23 -8.96
N HIS A 327 3.38 -21.97 -9.42
CA HIS A 327 4.58 -21.34 -9.93
C HIS A 327 5.31 -20.60 -8.83
N THR A 328 6.62 -20.82 -8.71
CA THR A 328 7.45 -20.19 -7.67
C THR A 328 8.58 -19.38 -8.27
N HIS A 329 8.90 -18.26 -7.63
CA HIS A 329 10.10 -17.47 -7.87
C HIS A 329 10.82 -17.26 -6.54
N LEU A 330 12.15 -17.19 -6.56
CA LEU A 330 12.95 -16.97 -5.34
C LEU A 330 13.94 -15.83 -5.54
N GLN A 331 13.83 -14.80 -4.71
CA GLN A 331 14.83 -13.75 -4.59
C GLN A 331 15.68 -13.95 -3.32
N VAL A 332 16.95 -14.31 -3.51
CA VAL A 332 17.94 -14.36 -2.43
C VAL A 332 18.59 -12.98 -2.27
N ILE A 333 18.40 -12.35 -1.11
CA ILE A 333 18.88 -10.99 -0.85
C ILE A 333 20.25 -11.08 -0.17
N GLN A 334 21.31 -10.84 -0.96
CA GLN A 334 22.69 -10.93 -0.49
C GLN A 334 22.97 -9.96 0.67
N GLY A 335 23.45 -10.49 1.79
CA GLY A 335 23.67 -9.73 3.03
C GLY A 335 22.39 -9.33 3.75
N GLY A 336 21.22 -9.73 3.24
CA GLY A 336 19.92 -9.38 3.76
C GLY A 336 19.62 -10.01 5.12
N GLU A 337 18.79 -9.31 5.88
CA GLU A 337 18.33 -9.66 7.22
C GLU A 337 16.80 -9.77 7.26
N HIS A 338 16.26 -10.31 8.36
CA HIS A 338 14.82 -10.47 8.57
C HIS A 338 14.12 -9.13 8.88
N ASN A 339 14.08 -8.21 7.92
CA ASN A 339 13.46 -6.89 8.09
C ASN A 339 12.85 -6.32 6.79
N ALA A 340 11.86 -5.45 6.97
CA ALA A 340 11.10 -4.84 5.87
C ALA A 340 11.98 -4.09 4.86
N LYS A 341 13.01 -3.36 5.32
CA LYS A 341 13.93 -2.61 4.46
C LYS A 341 14.67 -3.53 3.47
N THR A 342 15.16 -4.66 3.97
CA THR A 342 15.79 -5.70 3.14
C THR A 342 14.80 -6.24 2.12
N TYR A 343 13.57 -6.53 2.55
CA TYR A 343 12.54 -7.08 1.67
C TYR A 343 12.09 -6.09 0.57
N VAL A 344 12.02 -4.79 0.85
CA VAL A 344 11.76 -3.77 -0.20
C VAL A 344 12.84 -3.78 -1.28
N LYS A 345 14.11 -3.93 -0.88
CA LYS A 345 15.20 -4.09 -1.83
C LYS A 345 15.00 -5.35 -2.69
N GLY A 346 14.71 -6.50 -2.07
CA GLY A 346 14.44 -7.74 -2.80
C GLY A 346 13.26 -7.65 -3.77
N MET A 347 12.20 -6.93 -3.40
CA MET A 347 11.07 -6.65 -4.28
C MET A 347 11.52 -5.92 -5.55
N GLY A 348 12.34 -4.88 -5.40
CA GLY A 348 12.87 -4.12 -6.52
C GLY A 348 13.88 -4.86 -7.38
N ASP A 349 14.61 -5.82 -6.79
CA ASP A 349 15.60 -6.63 -7.50
C ASP A 349 14.92 -7.60 -8.48
N SER A 350 13.82 -8.26 -8.09
CA SER A 350 13.10 -9.16 -9.02
C SER A 350 11.64 -9.48 -8.67
N SER A 351 11.28 -9.61 -7.39
CA SER A 351 9.98 -10.19 -7.00
C SER A 351 8.79 -9.37 -7.49
N MET A 352 8.88 -8.03 -7.47
CA MET A 352 7.80 -7.16 -7.92
C MET A 352 7.53 -7.31 -9.42
N LYS A 353 8.60 -7.36 -10.22
CA LYS A 353 8.48 -7.54 -11.67
C LYS A 353 7.90 -8.90 -11.99
N TRP A 354 8.41 -9.96 -11.38
CA TRP A 354 7.92 -11.31 -11.64
C TRP A 354 6.43 -11.44 -11.32
N ILE A 355 5.96 -10.90 -10.20
CA ILE A 355 4.51 -10.89 -9.88
C ILE A 355 3.73 -10.05 -10.89
N SER A 356 4.21 -8.85 -11.21
CA SER A 356 3.53 -7.92 -12.12
C SER A 356 3.37 -8.45 -13.54
N ASP A 357 4.34 -9.24 -14.02
CA ASP A 357 4.29 -9.89 -15.33
C ASP A 357 3.19 -10.96 -15.43
N HIS A 358 2.73 -11.50 -14.30
CA HIS A 358 1.67 -12.52 -14.24
C HIS A 358 0.31 -11.95 -13.80
N MET A 359 0.23 -10.66 -13.54
CA MET A 359 -0.99 -9.97 -13.11
C MET A 359 -1.58 -9.11 -14.22
N GLU A 360 -2.90 -8.95 -14.18
CA GLU A 360 -3.58 -8.00 -15.05
C GLU A 360 -3.34 -6.56 -14.55
N GLY A 361 -3.13 -5.64 -15.50
CA GLY A 361 -2.98 -4.21 -15.27
C GLY A 361 -4.16 -3.41 -15.83
N PRO A 362 -4.22 -2.09 -15.55
CA PRO A 362 -5.27 -1.22 -16.10
C PRO A 362 -5.12 -1.06 -17.62
N THR A 363 -6.23 -1.12 -18.36
CA THR A 363 -6.28 -0.87 -19.80
C THR A 363 -6.34 0.64 -20.08
N PRO A 364 -5.45 1.24 -20.91
CA PRO A 364 -5.62 2.62 -21.36
C PRO A 364 -6.94 2.85 -22.10
N SER A 365 -7.58 4.00 -21.85
CA SER A 365 -8.67 4.51 -22.69
C SER A 365 -8.11 4.84 -24.08
N SER A 366 -8.82 4.38 -25.12
CA SER A 366 -8.48 4.68 -26.52
C SER A 366 -8.79 6.11 -26.91
#